data_AF-A0A9E2VGT9-F1
#
_entry.id   AF-A0A9E2VGT9-F1
#
_cell.length_a   1.000
_cell.length_b   1.000
_cell.length_c   1.000
_cell.angle_alpha   90.00
_cell.angle_beta   90.00
_cell.angle_gamma   90.00
#
_symmetry.space_group_name_H-M   'P 1'
#
loop_
_entity.id
_entity.type
_entity.pdbx_description
1 polymer ?
#
loop_
_entity_poly.entity_id
_entity_poly.type
_entity_poly.pdbx_seq_one_letter_code
_entity_poly.pdbx_strand_id
1 'polypeptide(L)'
;MAGLSIRGHATRLVHEPRKLVGGFRDFIQQYGVLPLAIGVVIGTAVNDLVKTLVDGLVTPFIALIAPEGKMQNFQVVFHGSIFKIGAVVNSLLSFLIVALLVYLTVKLIIRDEELLKKE
;
A
#
# COMPACT_ATOMS: atom_id res chain seq x y z
N MET A 1 -18.81 24.46 72.79
CA MET A 1 -19.12 23.26 71.99
C MET A 1 -19.08 23.68 70.52
N ALA A 2 -18.12 23.14 69.79
CA ALA A 2 -17.51 23.76 68.61
C ALA A 2 -18.41 23.74 67.37
N GLY A 3 -18.31 24.84 66.60
CA GLY A 3 -19.02 25.08 65.35
C GLY A 3 -18.69 24.07 64.26
N LEU A 4 -19.75 23.76 63.51
CA LEU A 4 -19.80 22.88 62.35
C LEU A 4 -18.88 23.40 61.23
N SER A 5 -17.74 22.75 61.02
CA SER A 5 -16.83 23.02 59.90
C SER A 5 -17.23 22.19 58.68
N ILE A 6 -18.18 22.70 57.90
CA ILE A 6 -18.44 22.21 56.54
C ILE A 6 -17.34 22.79 55.64
N ARG A 7 -16.22 22.07 55.54
CA ARG A 7 -15.12 22.40 54.60
C ARG A 7 -15.44 21.85 53.22
N GLY A 8 -15.78 22.77 52.31
CA GLY A 8 -16.02 22.51 50.90
C GLY A 8 -14.91 21.70 50.24
N HIS A 9 -15.30 20.55 49.68
CA HIS A 9 -14.48 19.77 48.76
C HIS A 9 -14.72 20.29 47.35
N ALA A 10 -13.99 21.34 46.98
CA ALA A 10 -13.89 21.83 45.61
C ALA A 10 -12.45 21.65 45.13
N THR A 11 -12.05 20.40 44.87
CA THR A 11 -10.72 20.07 44.36
C THR A 11 -10.80 19.72 42.87
N ARG A 12 -10.74 20.77 42.06
CA ARG A 12 -9.99 20.90 40.79
C ARG A 12 -10.10 19.74 39.77
N LEU A 13 -11.01 19.88 38.80
CA LEU A 13 -10.90 19.25 37.48
C LEU A 13 -9.96 20.08 36.58
N VAL A 14 -8.66 20.10 36.90
CA VAL A 14 -7.66 20.63 35.97
C VAL A 14 -7.38 19.53 34.95
N HIS A 15 -8.14 19.52 33.86
CA HIS A 15 -7.73 18.83 32.65
C HIS A 15 -6.53 19.60 32.08
N GLU A 16 -5.32 19.09 32.32
CA GLU A 16 -4.16 19.54 31.55
C GLU A 16 -4.49 19.42 30.06
N PRO A 17 -4.19 20.44 29.23
CA PRO A 17 -4.29 20.29 27.79
C PRO A 17 -3.29 19.22 27.39
N ARG A 18 -3.76 17.98 27.23
CA ARG A 18 -2.94 16.87 26.73
C ARG A 18 -2.30 17.36 25.46
N LYS A 19 -0.97 17.45 25.43
CA LYS A 19 -0.22 17.74 24.22
C LYS A 19 -0.63 16.66 23.22
N LEU A 20 -1.49 17.01 22.25
CA LEU A 20 -2.08 16.07 21.28
C LEU A 20 -1.00 15.24 20.58
N VAL A 21 0.18 15.84 20.38
CA VAL A 21 1.38 15.19 19.83
C VAL A 21 1.90 14.05 20.71
N GLY A 22 1.88 14.23 22.04
CA GLY A 22 2.26 13.17 23.00
C GLY A 22 1.27 12.01 22.95
N GLY A 23 -0.03 12.31 23.05
CA GLY A 23 -1.07 11.29 22.98
C GLY A 23 -1.11 10.53 21.64
N PHE A 24 -0.75 11.20 20.54
CA PHE A 24 -0.63 10.57 19.23
C PHE A 24 0.61 9.67 19.11
N ARG A 25 1.76 10.09 19.65
CA ARG A 25 2.95 9.24 19.72
C ARG A 25 2.65 7.98 20.54
N ASP A 26 2.00 8.13 21.68
CA ASP A 26 1.63 7.02 22.56
C ASP A 26 0.66 6.06 21.85
N PHE A 27 -0.29 6.60 21.07
CA PHE A 27 -1.17 5.80 20.21
C PHE A 27 -0.39 4.97 19.17
N ILE A 28 0.48 5.59 18.38
CA ILE A 28 1.24 4.86 17.35
C ILE A 28 2.08 3.73 17.97
N GLN A 29 2.68 3.99 19.13
CA GLN A 29 3.49 3.02 19.85
C GLN A 29 2.65 1.89 20.45
N GLN A 30 1.48 2.21 21.03
CA GLN A 30 0.64 1.23 21.72
C GLN A 30 -0.13 0.31 20.77
N TYR A 31 -0.48 0.79 19.57
CA TYR A 31 -1.22 0.00 18.59
C TYR A 31 -0.34 -0.64 17.51
N GLY A 32 1.00 -0.52 17.62
CA GLY A 32 1.92 -1.16 16.67
C GLY A 32 1.70 -0.71 15.22
N VAL A 33 1.26 0.54 15.01
CA VAL A 33 0.93 1.06 13.67
C VAL A 33 2.19 1.35 12.85
N LEU A 34 3.31 1.61 13.52
CA LEU A 34 4.55 2.03 12.88
C LEU A 34 5.10 1.01 11.87
N PRO A 35 5.25 -0.30 12.18
CA PRO A 35 5.68 -1.30 11.20
C PRO A 35 4.71 -1.48 10.03
N LEU A 36 3.39 -1.38 10.28
CA LEU A 36 2.38 -1.47 9.22
C LEU A 36 2.47 -0.29 8.26
N ALA A 37 2.63 0.93 8.78
CA ALA A 37 2.78 2.14 7.99
C ALA A 37 4.05 2.08 7.12
N ILE A 38 5.17 1.65 7.69
CA ILE A 38 6.44 1.48 6.96
C ILE A 38 6.28 0.44 5.85
N GLY A 39 5.65 -0.71 6.15
CA GLY A 39 5.38 -1.75 5.17
C GLY A 39 4.56 -1.27 3.97
N VAL A 40 3.52 -0.45 4.21
CA VAL A 40 2.71 0.12 3.13
C VAL A 40 3.52 1.08 2.26
N VAL A 41 4.29 2.00 2.86
CA VAL A 41 5.09 2.99 2.11
C VAL A 41 6.15 2.31 1.24
N ILE A 42 6.87 1.33 1.80
CA ILE A 42 7.87 0.56 1.04
C ILE A 42 7.18 -0.27 -0.04
N GLY A 43 6.06 -0.91 0.28
CA GLY A 43 5.27 -1.69 -0.68
C GLY A 43 4.82 -0.86 -1.88
N THR A 44 4.39 0.38 -1.66
CA THR A 44 4.03 1.30 -2.75
C THR A 44 5.22 1.67 -3.63
N ALA A 45 6.37 1.98 -3.03
CA ALA A 45 7.57 2.34 -3.78
C ALA A 45 8.09 1.19 -4.66
N VAL A 46 8.07 -0.05 -4.14
CA VAL A 46 8.45 -1.25 -4.91
C VAL A 46 7.46 -1.48 -6.05
N ASN A 47 6.16 -1.35 -5.80
CA ASN A 47 5.14 -1.49 -6.85
C ASN A 47 5.37 -0.50 -8.00
N ASP A 48 5.67 0.76 -7.69
CA ASP A 48 5.91 1.80 -8.71
C ASP A 48 7.17 1.52 -9.55
N LEU A 49 8.23 1.01 -8.92
CA LEU A 49 9.45 0.57 -9.62
C LEU A 49 9.14 -0.58 -10.59
N VAL A 50 8.45 -1.62 -10.11
CA VAL A 50 8.08 -2.78 -10.94
C VAL A 50 7.18 -2.34 -12.09
N LYS A 51 6.20 -1.48 -11.82
CA LYS A 51 5.30 -0.94 -12.84
C LYS A 51 6.05 -0.19 -13.92
N THR A 52 7.01 0.67 -13.55
CA THR A 52 7.84 1.41 -14.51
C THR A 52 8.64 0.47 -15.41
N LEU A 53 9.15 -0.64 -14.87
CA LEU A 53 9.84 -1.67 -15.67
C LEU A 53 8.89 -2.41 -16.62
N VAL A 54 7.68 -2.74 -16.17
CA VAL A 54 6.66 -3.38 -17.00
C VAL A 54 6.20 -2.45 -18.12
N ASP A 55 5.86 -1.22 -17.80
CA ASP A 55 5.41 -0.22 -18.77
C ASP A 55 6.53 0.14 -19.77
N GLY A 56 7.79 0.21 -19.30
CA GLY A 56 8.94 0.58 -20.13
C GLY A 56 9.50 -0.54 -21.01
N LEU A 57 9.37 -1.82 -20.61
CA LEU A 57 9.96 -2.95 -21.34
C LEU A 57 8.92 -3.91 -21.88
N VAL A 58 7.89 -4.23 -21.10
CA VAL A 58 6.95 -5.30 -21.43
C VAL A 58 5.83 -4.80 -22.33
N THR A 59 5.26 -3.64 -22.05
CA THR A 59 4.25 -3.01 -22.91
C THR A 59 4.73 -2.81 -24.37
N PRO A 60 5.93 -2.27 -24.66
CA PRO A 60 6.41 -2.16 -26.04
C PRO A 60 6.73 -3.52 -26.67
N PHE A 61 7.11 -4.54 -25.89
CA PHE A 61 7.35 -5.88 -26.41
C PHE A 61 6.04 -6.58 -26.82
N ILE A 62 4.98 -6.39 -26.03
CA ILE A 62 3.63 -6.86 -26.35
C ILE A 62 3.09 -6.11 -27.57
N ALA A 63 3.31 -4.80 -27.64
CA ALA A 63 2.97 -3.96 -28.79
C ALA A 63 3.62 -4.41 -30.10
N LEU A 64 4.81 -5.02 -30.04
CA LEU A 64 5.53 -5.51 -31.22
C LEU A 64 4.93 -6.82 -31.76
N ILE A 65 4.45 -7.69 -30.87
CA ILE A 65 3.83 -8.99 -31.22
C ILE A 65 2.35 -8.78 -31.59
N ALA A 66 1.72 -7.78 -30.98
CA ALA A 66 0.37 -7.34 -31.24
C ALA A 66 0.33 -5.82 -31.41
N PRO A 67 0.37 -5.29 -32.66
CA PRO A 67 0.40 -3.86 -32.92
C PRO A 67 -0.70 -3.14 -32.14
N GLU A 68 -0.32 -2.10 -31.39
CA GLU A 68 -1.21 -1.24 -30.58
C GLU A 68 -2.45 -0.78 -31.35
N GLY A 69 -2.36 -0.71 -32.68
CA GLY A 69 -3.45 -0.39 -33.59
C GLY A 69 -4.58 -1.44 -33.72
N LYS A 70 -4.47 -2.66 -33.16
CA LYS A 70 -5.58 -3.65 -33.17
C LYS A 70 -6.08 -4.07 -31.79
N MET A 71 -5.28 -4.00 -30.73
CA MET A 71 -5.74 -4.43 -29.39
C MET A 71 -6.31 -3.26 -28.58
N GLN A 72 -5.61 -2.12 -28.46
CA GLN A 72 -6.18 -0.91 -27.83
C GLN A 72 -7.28 -0.27 -28.69
N ASN A 73 -7.20 -0.45 -30.00
CA ASN A 73 -8.19 -0.03 -30.99
C ASN A 73 -9.31 -1.07 -31.25
N PHE A 74 -9.33 -2.21 -30.56
CA PHE A 74 -10.50 -3.09 -30.55
C PHE A 74 -11.59 -2.46 -29.66
N GLN A 75 -12.20 -1.41 -30.20
CA GLN A 75 -13.34 -0.72 -29.63
C GLN A 75 -14.57 -1.34 -30.29
N VAL A 76 -15.26 -2.24 -29.59
CA VAL A 76 -16.56 -2.69 -30.06
C VAL A 76 -17.58 -1.64 -29.64
N VAL A 77 -17.99 -0.79 -30.59
CA VAL A 77 -19.03 0.21 -30.37
C VAL A 77 -20.38 -0.52 -30.37
N PHE A 78 -20.88 -0.86 -29.18
CA PHE A 78 -22.28 -1.25 -28.99
C PHE A 78 -23.01 -0.07 -28.32
N HIS A 79 -24.04 0.45 -28.99
CA HIS A 79 -24.94 1.50 -28.46
C HIS A 79 -24.23 2.76 -27.93
N GLY A 80 -23.24 3.29 -28.65
CA GLY A 80 -22.62 4.58 -28.32
C GLY A 80 -21.67 4.57 -27.11
N SER A 81 -21.40 3.39 -26.52
CA SER A 81 -20.45 3.26 -25.42
C SER A 81 -19.16 2.58 -25.90
N ILE A 82 -18.02 3.23 -25.67
CA ILE A 82 -16.70 2.77 -26.10
C ILE A 82 -16.18 1.73 -25.09
N PHE A 83 -16.40 0.44 -25.37
CA PHE A 83 -15.82 -0.63 -24.56
C PHE A 83 -14.37 -0.91 -24.99
N LYS A 84 -13.42 -0.40 -24.22
CA LYS A 84 -11.98 -0.65 -24.39
C LYS A 84 -11.57 -2.02 -23.84
N ILE A 85 -12.09 -3.11 -24.43
CA ILE A 85 -11.76 -4.50 -24.01
C ILE A 85 -10.24 -4.74 -24.04
N GLY A 86 -9.54 -4.14 -25.01
CA GLY A 86 -8.07 -4.21 -25.07
C GLY A 86 -7.33 -3.58 -23.90
N ALA A 87 -7.87 -2.52 -23.29
CA ALA A 87 -7.26 -1.91 -22.11
C ALA A 87 -7.39 -2.80 -20.88
N VAL A 88 -8.49 -3.56 -20.77
CA VAL A 88 -8.71 -4.53 -19.70
C VAL A 88 -7.80 -5.74 -19.84
N VAL A 89 -7.62 -6.26 -21.07
CA VAL A 89 -6.68 -7.37 -21.32
C VAL A 89 -5.24 -6.93 -21.05
N ASN A 90 -4.87 -5.72 -21.44
CA ASN A 90 -3.56 -5.16 -21.15
C ASN A 90 -3.32 -4.98 -19.63
N SER A 91 -4.30 -4.45 -18.89
CA SER A 91 -4.16 -4.30 -17.44
C SER A 91 -4.09 -5.64 -16.72
N LEU A 92 -4.82 -6.65 -17.19
CA LEU A 92 -4.77 -8.01 -16.65
C LEU A 92 -3.41 -8.68 -16.91
N LEU A 93 -2.83 -8.48 -18.10
CA LEU A 93 -1.50 -8.98 -18.43
C LEU A 93 -0.42 -8.29 -17.60
N SER A 94 -0.45 -6.95 -17.50
CA SER A 94 0.45 -6.18 -16.63
C SER A 94 0.34 -6.64 -15.17
N PHE A 95 -0.87 -6.89 -14.68
CA PHE A 95 -1.09 -7.44 -13.34
C PHE A 95 -0.41 -8.81 -13.16
N LEU A 96 -0.56 -9.72 -14.13
CA LEU A 96 0.09 -11.04 -14.09
C LEU A 96 1.63 -10.94 -14.04
N ILE A 97 2.21 -10.01 -14.80
CA ILE A 97 3.65 -9.78 -14.85
C ILE A 97 4.16 -9.19 -13.53
N VAL A 98 3.49 -8.16 -12.99
CA VAL A 98 3.84 -7.56 -11.70
C VAL A 98 3.75 -8.62 -10.59
N ALA A 99 2.68 -9.42 -10.57
CA ALA A 99 2.50 -10.50 -9.61
C ALA A 99 3.64 -11.55 -9.71
N LEU A 100 4.05 -11.92 -10.92
CA LEU A 100 5.17 -12.83 -11.16
C LEU A 100 6.50 -12.24 -10.68
N LEU A 101 6.78 -10.97 -10.98
CA LEU A 101 8.02 -10.30 -10.57
C LEU A 101 8.12 -10.15 -9.06
N VAL A 102 7.03 -9.78 -8.39
CA VAL A 102 6.97 -9.71 -6.92
C VAL A 102 7.19 -11.09 -6.32
N TYR A 103 6.53 -12.13 -6.86
CA TYR A 103 6.74 -13.51 -6.43
C TYR A 103 8.20 -13.95 -6.58
N LEU A 104 8.82 -13.68 -7.72
CA LEU A 104 10.23 -14.02 -7.96
C LEU A 104 11.17 -13.26 -7.01
N THR A 105 10.92 -11.97 -6.77
CA THR A 105 11.73 -11.15 -5.86
C THR A 105 11.67 -11.69 -4.43
N VAL A 106 10.46 -11.95 -3.93
CA VAL A 106 10.27 -12.52 -2.59
C VAL A 106 10.88 -13.92 -2.50
N LYS A 107 10.71 -14.75 -3.53
CA LYS A 107 11.29 -16.10 -3.58
C LYS A 107 12.82 -16.08 -3.60
N LEU A 108 13.44 -15.11 -4.26
CA LEU A 108 14.90 -14.94 -4.24
C LEU A 108 15.38 -14.53 -2.83
N ILE A 109 14.72 -13.55 -2.22
CA ILE A 109 15.08 -13.07 -0.87
C ILE A 109 14.91 -14.18 0.19
N ILE A 110 13.80 -14.91 0.18
CA ILE A 110 13.54 -16.00 1.14
C ILE A 110 14.50 -17.19 0.92
N ARG A 111 14.91 -17.45 -0.33
CA ARG A 111 15.80 -18.58 -0.65
C ARG A 111 17.19 -18.42 -0.03
N ASP A 112 17.66 -17.21 0.17
CA ASP A 112 18.98 -16.97 0.77
C ASP A 112 19.02 -17.33 2.28
N GLU A 113 17.88 -17.30 2.99
CA GLU A 113 17.83 -17.70 4.41
C GLU A 113 17.93 -19.22 4.63
N GLU A 114 17.47 -20.04 3.68
CA GLU A 114 17.63 -21.50 3.75
C GLU A 114 19.09 -21.95 3.55
N LEU A 115 19.92 -21.10 2.94
CA LEU A 115 21.34 -21.39 2.69
C LEU A 115 22.24 -21.00 3.87
N LEU A 116 21.76 -20.17 4.80
CA LEU A 116 22.52 -19.76 6.00
C LEU A 116 22.22 -20.58 7.24
N LYS A 117 21.24 -21.50 7.19
CA LYS A 117 20.89 -22.40 8.31
C LYS A 117 21.41 -23.83 8.15
N LYS A 118 22.39 -24.01 7.26
CA LYS A 118 23.05 -25.28 7.03
C LYS A 118 24.49 -25.26 7.55
N GLU A 119 24.65 -24.80 8.78
CA GLU A 119 25.76 -25.15 9.69
C GLU A 119 25.20 -25.38 11.10
#